data_AF-A0A9W5N688-F1
#
_entry.id   AF-A0A9W5N688-F1
#
_cell.length_a   1.000
_cell.length_b   1.000
_cell.length_c   1.000
_cell.angle_alpha   90.00
_cell.angle_beta   90.00
_cell.angle_gamma   90.00
#
_symmetry.space_group_name_H-M   'P 1'
#
loop_
_entity.id
_entity.type
_entity.pdbx_description
1 polymer ?
#
loop_
_entity_poly.entity_id
_entity_poly.type
_entity_poly.pdbx_seq_one_letter_code
_entity_poly.pdbx_strand_id
1 'polypeptide(L)' 'MLAGIDEFAASTRINRYERGIHEVDVQTAQHLAIVLNVPLAYFYADDDQLAELILAFGRSVSQK' A
#
# COMPACT_ATOMS: atom_id res chain seq x y z
N MET A 1 -9.73 0.67 21.61
CA MET A 1 -8.34 1.16 21.49
C MET A 1 -7.66 0.36 20.39
N LEU A 2 -7.70 0.86 19.15
CA LEU A 2 -7.13 0.24 17.94
C LEU A 2 -5.75 0.85 17.59
N ALA A 3 -5.05 1.40 18.60
CA ALA A 3 -3.83 2.18 18.46
C ALA A 3 -2.55 1.32 18.30
N GLY A 4 -2.65 0.21 17.56
CA GLY A 4 -1.52 -0.71 17.34
C GLY A 4 -1.34 -1.17 15.90
N ILE A 5 -2.32 -0.92 15.02
CA ILE A 5 -2.29 -1.36 13.61
C ILE A 5 -1.88 -0.20 12.68
N ASP A 6 -2.02 1.04 13.15
CA ASP A 6 -1.84 2.24 12.33
C ASP A 6 -0.35 2.60 12.10
N GLU A 7 0.49 2.39 13.12
CA GLU A 7 1.89 2.86 13.09
C GLU A 7 2.79 1.98 12.21
N PHE A 8 2.47 0.70 12.09
CA PHE A 8 3.18 -0.23 11.19
C PHE A 8 2.69 -0.13 9.74
N ALA A 9 1.38 0.07 9.53
CA ALA A 9 0.80 0.24 8.19
C ALA A 9 1.24 1.57 7.54
N ALA A 10 1.44 2.63 8.33
CA ALA A 10 1.95 3.91 7.86
C ALA A 10 3.42 3.86 7.41
N SER A 11 4.24 2.98 8.01
CA SER A 11 5.66 2.85 7.65
C SER A 11 5.93 2.08 6.35
N THR A 12 4.90 1.44 5.76
CA THR A 12 5.02 0.70 4.49
C THR A 12 4.62 1.55 3.27
N ARG A 13 4.75 2.88 3.39
CA ARG A 13 4.82 3.73 2.19
C ARG A 13 6.26 3.68 1.74
N ILE A 14 6.51 2.89 0.70
CA ILE A 14 7.81 2.76 0.03
C ILE A 14 8.32 4.17 -0.19
N ASN A 15 9.27 4.59 0.65
CA ASN A 15 9.75 5.95 0.66
C ASN A 15 10.31 6.28 -0.73
N ARG A 16 9.83 7.40 -1.23
CA ARG A 16 9.99 7.98 -2.56
C ARG A 16 11.39 7.76 -3.13
N TYR A 17 11.43 7.46 -4.42
CA TYR A 17 12.55 7.27 -5.37
C TYR A 17 13.68 8.34 -5.35
N GLU A 18 14.20 8.74 -4.20
CA GLU A 18 15.27 9.75 -4.13
C GLU A 18 16.67 9.15 -4.30
N ARG A 19 16.83 7.83 -4.29
CA ARG A 19 18.15 7.18 -4.42
C ARG A 19 18.00 5.88 -5.20
N GLY A 20 18.09 5.96 -6.53
CA GLY A 20 17.83 4.87 -7.48
C GLY A 20 18.70 3.62 -7.35
N ILE A 21 18.55 2.85 -6.26
CA ILE A 21 19.35 1.64 -6.04
C ILE A 21 18.52 0.41 -5.69
N HIS A 22 17.39 0.46 -4.98
CA HIS A 22 16.57 -0.74 -4.73
C HIS A 22 15.07 -0.46 -4.82
N GLU A 23 14.56 -0.44 -6.05
CA GLU A 23 13.13 -0.61 -6.30
C GLU A 23 12.73 -1.98 -5.75
N VAL A 24 11.73 -2.03 -4.87
CA VAL A 24 11.13 -3.30 -4.47
C VAL A 24 10.57 -3.91 -5.76
N ASP A 25 11.13 -5.05 -6.19
CA ASP A 25 10.67 -5.73 -7.39
C ASP A 25 9.15 -5.86 -7.33
N VAL A 26 8.48 -5.56 -8.45
CA VAL A 26 7.02 -5.50 -8.52
C VAL A 26 6.39 -6.81 -8.04
N GLN A 27 7.10 -7.95 -8.18
CA GLN A 27 6.69 -9.24 -7.64
C GLN A 27 6.58 -9.25 -6.11
N THR A 28 7.53 -8.62 -5.42
CA THR A 28 7.51 -8.50 -3.95
C THR A 28 6.37 -7.59 -3.50
N ALA A 29 6.15 -6.47 -4.19
CA ALA A 29 5.02 -5.59 -3.91
C ALA A 29 3.67 -6.29 -4.17
N GLN A 30 3.58 -7.13 -5.20
CA GLN A 30 2.41 -7.97 -5.47
C GLN A 30 2.16 -9.00 -4.38
N HIS A 31 3.19 -9.73 -3.95
CA HIS A 31 3.05 -10.67 -2.84
C HIS A 31 2.59 -9.97 -1.56
N LEU A 32 3.14 -8.79 -1.27
CA LEU A 32 2.73 -8.00 -0.13
C LEU A 32 1.27 -7.51 -0.25
N ALA A 33 0.85 -7.08 -1.44
CA ALA A 33 -0.53 -6.69 -1.72
C ALA A 33 -1.53 -7.81 -1.41
N ILE A 34 -1.18 -9.04 -1.82
CA ILE A 34 -1.98 -10.24 -1.56
C ILE A 34 -2.04 -10.54 -0.06
N VAL A 35 -0.88 -10.56 0.61
CA VAL A 35 -0.80 -10.86 2.06
C VAL A 35 -1.55 -9.83 2.91
N LEU A 36 -1.46 -8.55 2.55
CA LEU A 36 -2.13 -7.45 3.25
C LEU A 36 -3.57 -7.24 2.79
N ASN A 37 -4.03 -7.95 1.76
CA ASN A 37 -5.34 -7.78 1.13
C ASN A 37 -5.65 -6.32 0.75
N VAL A 38 -4.67 -5.66 0.13
CA VAL A 38 -4.77 -4.28 -0.37
C VAL A 38 -4.47 -4.25 -1.87
N PRO A 39 -5.01 -3.29 -2.64
CA PRO A 39 -4.64 -3.14 -4.04
C PRO A 39 -3.15 -2.83 -4.19
N LEU A 40 -2.46 -3.41 -5.18
CA LEU A 40 -1.05 -3.13 -5.46
C LEU A 40 -0.77 -1.63 -5.62
N ALA A 41 -1.68 -0.90 -6.27
CA ALA A 41 -1.59 0.54 -6.48
C ALA A 41 -1.48 1.35 -5.17
N TYR A 42 -1.92 0.79 -4.04
CA TYR A 42 -1.80 1.42 -2.72
C TYR A 42 -0.34 1.73 -2.36
N PHE A 43 0.60 0.86 -2.74
CA PHE A 43 2.03 1.06 -2.44
C PHE A 43 2.70 2.15 -3.29
N TYR A 44 2.04 2.58 -4.37
CA TYR A 44 2.56 3.53 -5.34
C TYR A 44 1.76 4.84 -5.36
N ALA A 45 0.88 5.06 -4.39
CA ALA A 45 0.14 6.31 -4.26
C ALA A 45 1.09 7.46 -3.87
N ASP A 46 0.99 8.58 -4.59
CA ASP A 46 1.85 9.75 -4.38
C ASP A 46 1.57 10.50 -3.07
N ASP A 47 0.35 10.36 -2.53
CA ASP A 47 -0.11 10.97 -1.28
C ASP A 47 -1.18 10.12 -0.57
N ASP A 48 -1.44 10.49 0.69
CA ASP A 48 -2.32 9.78 1.61
C ASP A 48 -3.77 9.75 1.14
N GLN A 49 -4.25 10.85 0.54
CA GLN A 49 -5.63 10.94 0.07
C GLN A 49 -5.85 9.98 -1.10
N LEU A 50 -4.90 9.93 -2.03
CA LEU A 50 -4.93 8.97 -3.13
C LEU A 50 -4.86 7.52 -2.61
N ALA A 51 -4.00 7.25 -1.64
CA ALA A 51 -3.88 5.93 -1.03
C ALA A 51 -5.20 5.46 -0.39
N GLU A 52 -5.87 6.36 0.34
CA GLU A 52 -7.18 6.10 0.96
C GLU A 52 -8.26 5.81 -0.09
N LEU A 53 -8.29 6.57 -1.19
CA LEU A 53 -9.22 6.33 -2.29
C LEU A 53 -9.00 4.97 -2.94
N ILE A 54 -7.74 4.58 -3.16
CA ILE A 54 -7.38 3.27 -3.73
C ILE A 54 -7.83 2.14 -2.79
N LEU A 55 -7.61 2.27 -1.47
CA LEU A 55 -8.09 1.29 -0.50
C LEU A 55 -9.62 1.20 -0.44
N ALA A 56 -10.31 2.34 -0.50
CA ALA A 56 -11.77 2.37 -0.51
C ALA A 56 -12.34 1.69 -1.75
N PHE A 57 -11.72 1.92 -2.92
CA PHE A 57 -12.09 1.27 -4.17
C PHE A 57 -11.81 -0.24 -4.17
N GLY A 58 -10.64 -0.67 -3.67
CA GLY A 58 -10.32 -2.10 -3.57
C GLY A 58 -11.34 -2.89 -2.74
N ARG A 59 -11.79 -2.30 -1.63
CA ARG A 59 -12.81 -2.89 -0.75
C ARG A 59 -14.21 -2.96 -1.39
N SER A 60 -14.56 -2.04 -2.28
CA SER A 60 -15.86 -2.06 -2.95
C SER A 60 -15.91 -3.11 -4.07
N VAL A 61 -14.79 -3.38 -4.74
CA VAL A 61 -14.70 -4.40 -5.81
C VAL A 61 -14.70 -5.83 -5.24
N SER A 62 -14.13 -6.05 -4.04
CA SER A 62 -14.04 -7.38 -3.43
C SER A 62 -15.36 -7.94 -2.87
N GLN A 63 -16.46 -7.18 -2.92
CA GLN A 63 -17.81 -7.61 -2.46
C GLN A 63 -18.70 -8.16 -3.59
N LYS A 64 -18.11 -8.63 -4.70
CA LYS A 64 -18.86 -9.20 -5.82
C LYS A 64 -18.47 -10.64 -6.08
#